data_AF-A0A482XFN4-F1
#
_entry.id   AF-A0A482XFN4-F1
#
_cell.length_a   1.000
_cell.length_b   1.000
_cell.length_c   1.000
_cell.angle_alpha   90.00
_cell.angle_beta   90.00
_cell.angle_gamma   90.00
#
_symmetry.space_group_name_H-M   'P 1'
#
loop_
_entity.id
_entity.type
_entity.pdbx_description
1 polymer ?
#
loop_
_entity_poly.entity_id
_entity_poly.type
_entity_poly.pdbx_seq_one_letter_code
_entity_poly.pdbx_strand_id
1 'polypeptide(L)'
;MMTELGEPLHTIRLLQLSWIERLKIVKGIAEILHRLAHSPLGSLSMNDMRRQQFVLVDNTLKLSDVDDVGIAEPTCLQDEQCAIRANNDSVIEQLICLNNTCKGYNERLNIWRAGQHFIIKQFLPIGAPPFLESHIRDLLDAFERRSASATWDTQRILEATNSLLHLYETHDIDGTRKNYGSRKIPEEV
;
A
#
# COMPACT_ATOMS: atom_id res chain seq x y z
N MET A 1 -19.76 -7.83 22.25
CA MET A 1 -18.75 -6.97 21.60
C MET A 1 -17.49 -7.81 21.46
N MET A 2 -17.09 -8.17 20.24
CA MET A 2 -15.85 -8.90 19.98
C MET A 2 -14.77 -7.85 19.76
N THR A 3 -13.98 -7.55 20.79
CA THR A 3 -12.84 -6.66 20.69
C THR A 3 -11.61 -7.50 20.35
N GLU A 4 -11.05 -7.26 19.17
CA GLU A 4 -9.75 -7.80 18.79
C GLU A 4 -8.68 -6.78 19.21
N LEU A 5 -7.74 -7.19 20.07
CA LEU A 5 -6.68 -6.30 20.53
C LEU A 5 -5.54 -6.32 19.52
N GLY A 6 -5.17 -5.15 19.00
CA GLY A 6 -4.07 -5.02 18.04
C GLY A 6 -3.01 -4.01 18.50
N GLU A 7 -1.81 -4.16 17.95
CA GLU A 7 -0.66 -3.32 18.27
C GLU A 7 -0.62 -2.09 17.33
N PRO A 8 -0.53 -0.86 17.84
CA PRO A 8 -0.43 0.34 17.01
C PRO A 8 0.84 0.39 16.15
N LEU A 9 0.71 0.90 14.93
CA LEU A 9 1.81 0.94 13.97
C LEU A 9 2.73 2.16 14.16
N HIS A 10 3.68 2.06 15.09
CA HIS A 10 4.70 3.09 15.31
C HIS A 10 5.91 2.97 14.35
N THR A 11 6.55 4.10 14.05
CA THR A 11 7.71 4.14 13.12
C THR A 11 8.88 3.28 13.59
N ILE A 12 9.18 3.25 14.89
CA ILE A 12 10.25 2.42 15.44
C ILE A 12 9.94 0.94 15.20
N ARG A 13 8.68 0.53 15.42
CA ARG A 13 8.24 -0.84 15.17
C ARG A 13 8.39 -1.20 13.70
N LEU A 14 7.97 -0.32 12.79
CA LEU A 14 8.16 -0.52 11.34
C LEU A 14 9.62 -0.76 10.96
N LEU A 15 10.58 -0.08 11.58
CA LEU A 15 12.00 -0.27 11.30
C LEU A 15 12.59 -1.57 11.87
N GLN A 16 11.98 -2.12 12.92
CA GLN A 16 12.39 -3.39 13.54
C GLN A 16 11.86 -4.62 12.81
N LEU A 17 10.81 -4.47 11.98
CA LEU A 17 10.27 -5.55 11.19
C LEU A 17 11.27 -5.99 10.11
N SER A 18 11.27 -7.29 9.83
CA SER A 18 11.98 -7.84 8.67
C SER A 18 11.44 -7.21 7.38
N TRP A 19 12.22 -7.27 6.31
CA TRP A 19 11.79 -6.73 5.03
C TRP A 19 10.48 -7.36 4.54
N ILE A 20 10.33 -8.68 4.69
CA ILE A 20 9.11 -9.40 4.29
C ILE A 20 7.89 -8.99 5.13
N GLU A 21 8.04 -8.77 6.43
CA GLU A 21 6.94 -8.27 7.26
C GLU A 21 6.49 -6.87 6.85
N ARG A 22 7.43 -5.99 6.49
CA ARG A 22 7.11 -4.65 5.95
C ARG A 22 6.38 -4.75 4.62
N LEU A 23 6.77 -5.67 3.73
CA LEU A 23 6.06 -5.91 2.48
C LEU A 23 4.63 -6.44 2.72
N LYS A 24 4.43 -7.33 3.71
CA LYS A 24 3.09 -7.79 4.11
C LYS A 24 2.21 -6.65 4.63
N ILE A 25 2.79 -5.67 5.33
CA ILE A 25 2.06 -4.45 5.72
C ILE A 25 1.65 -3.66 4.49
N VAL A 26 2.55 -3.44 3.52
CA VAL A 26 2.22 -2.75 2.26
C VAL A 26 1.10 -3.47 1.51
N LYS A 27 1.11 -4.80 1.51
CA LYS A 27 0.01 -5.62 0.96
C LYS A 27 -1.31 -5.35 1.69
N GLY A 28 -1.29 -5.33 3.01
CA GLY A 28 -2.47 -5.00 3.82
C GLY A 28 -3.03 -3.61 3.51
N ILE A 29 -2.16 -2.61 3.31
CA ILE A 29 -2.56 -1.28 2.85
C ILE A 29 -3.24 -1.37 1.48
N ALA A 30 -2.62 -2.06 0.51
CA ALA A 30 -3.18 -2.22 -0.83
C ALA A 30 -4.56 -2.89 -0.82
N GLU A 31 -4.75 -3.93 0.00
CA GLU A 31 -6.03 -4.60 0.19
C GLU A 31 -7.09 -3.67 0.80
N ILE A 32 -6.73 -2.87 1.80
CA ILE A 32 -7.65 -1.89 2.42
C ILE A 32 -8.05 -0.84 1.38
N LEU A 33 -7.08 -0.27 0.65
CA LEU A 33 -7.34 0.72 -0.40
C LEU A 33 -8.26 0.16 -1.48
N HIS A 34 -8.01 -1.07 -1.93
CA HIS A 34 -8.85 -1.74 -2.91
C HIS A 34 -10.29 -1.95 -2.41
N ARG A 35 -10.46 -2.35 -1.15
CA ARG A 35 -11.79 -2.48 -0.51
C ARG A 35 -12.51 -1.13 -0.38
N LEU A 36 -11.81 -0.05 -0.06
CA LEU A 36 -12.41 1.29 0.00
C LEU A 36 -12.89 1.76 -1.37
N ALA A 37 -12.12 1.51 -2.43
CA ALA A 37 -12.48 1.87 -3.80
C ALA A 37 -13.66 1.05 -4.35
N HIS A 38 -13.79 -0.22 -3.95
CA HIS A 38 -14.81 -1.16 -4.45
C HIS A 38 -15.86 -1.54 -3.41
N SER A 39 -16.10 -0.67 -2.43
CA SER A 39 -17.10 -0.91 -1.39
C SER A 39 -18.51 -1.00 -1.98
N PRO A 40 -19.40 -1.85 -1.44
CA PRO A 40 -20.80 -1.93 -1.86
C PRO A 40 -21.58 -0.63 -1.61
N LEU A 41 -21.06 0.27 -0.77
CA LEU A 41 -21.65 1.59 -0.52
C LEU A 41 -21.18 2.65 -1.55
N GLY A 42 -20.37 2.26 -2.54
CA GLY A 42 -19.67 3.15 -3.45
C GLY A 42 -18.25 3.49 -2.99
N SER A 43 -17.51 4.19 -3.83
CA SER A 43 -16.12 4.57 -3.59
C SER A 43 -16.00 5.41 -2.31
N LEU A 44 -15.21 4.95 -1.34
CA LEU A 44 -15.07 5.57 -0.03
C LEU A 44 -13.80 6.43 0.05
N SER A 45 -13.90 7.65 0.59
CA SER A 45 -12.74 8.45 0.96
C SER A 45 -12.42 8.26 2.44
N MET A 46 -11.16 8.03 2.75
CA MET A 46 -10.70 7.97 4.13
C MET A 46 -10.06 9.30 4.50
N ASN A 47 -10.73 10.06 5.36
CA ASN A 47 -10.29 11.42 5.73
C ASN A 47 -9.06 11.39 6.63
N ASP A 48 -8.98 10.39 7.50
CA ASP A 48 -7.83 10.17 8.36
C ASP A 48 -7.09 8.86 8.01
N MET A 49 -6.12 8.97 7.10
CA MET A 49 -5.25 7.85 6.70
C MET A 49 -3.99 7.72 7.55
N ARG A 50 -3.93 8.38 8.72
CA ARG A 50 -2.75 8.32 9.59
C ARG A 50 -2.56 6.90 10.14
N ARG A 51 -1.31 6.49 10.36
CA ARG A 51 -0.97 5.15 10.90
C ARG A 51 -1.66 4.83 12.22
N GLN A 52 -2.01 5.84 13.02
CA GLN A 52 -2.76 5.65 14.26
C GLN A 52 -4.13 4.99 14.07
N GLN A 53 -4.71 5.07 12.86
CA GLN A 53 -5.98 4.44 12.52
C GLN A 53 -5.85 2.96 12.15
N PHE A 54 -4.64 2.40 12.28
CA PHE A 54 -4.34 1.04 11.94
C PHE A 54 -3.66 0.30 13.08
N VAL A 55 -4.01 -0.97 13.21
CA VAL A 55 -3.42 -1.90 14.17
C VAL A 55 -2.92 -3.14 13.45
N LEU A 56 -1.90 -3.77 14.01
CA LEU A 56 -1.48 -5.11 13.61
C LEU A 56 -2.16 -6.12 14.52
N VAL A 57 -2.86 -7.09 13.92
CA VAL A 57 -3.31 -8.30 14.61
C VAL A 57 -2.76 -9.49 13.86
N ASP A 58 -1.99 -10.35 14.54
CA ASP A 58 -1.32 -11.50 13.94
C ASP A 58 -0.56 -11.14 12.65
N ASN A 59 0.23 -10.06 12.70
CA ASN A 59 0.97 -9.48 11.57
C ASN A 59 0.11 -9.05 10.36
N THR A 60 -1.21 -8.98 10.52
CA THR A 60 -2.15 -8.49 9.52
C THR A 60 -2.56 -7.07 9.86
N LEU A 61 -2.42 -6.16 8.89
CA LEU A 61 -2.85 -4.77 9.05
C LEU A 61 -4.37 -4.68 9.02
N LYS A 62 -4.97 -4.09 10.04
CA LYS A 62 -6.40 -3.84 10.14
C LYS A 62 -6.66 -2.37 10.41
N LEU A 63 -7.80 -1.91 9.91
CA LEU A 63 -8.28 -0.57 10.18
C LEU A 63 -9.09 -0.59 11.47
N SER A 64 -8.68 0.22 12.45
CA SER A 64 -9.31 0.27 13.77
C SER A 64 -10.41 1.32 13.86
N ASP A 65 -10.32 2.37 13.04
CA ASP A 65 -11.26 3.49 13.06
C ASP A 65 -11.84 3.76 11.67
N VAL A 66 -13.16 3.92 11.61
CA VAL A 66 -13.96 4.04 10.37
C VAL A 66 -15.01 5.14 10.44
N ASP A 67 -15.03 5.94 11.50
CA ASP A 67 -16.01 7.02 11.67
C ASP A 67 -15.76 8.20 10.71
N ASP A 68 -14.52 8.44 10.32
CA ASP A 68 -14.07 9.50 9.41
C ASP A 68 -14.08 9.10 7.92
N VAL A 69 -15.01 8.24 7.50
CA VAL A 69 -15.13 7.78 6.10
C VAL A 69 -16.22 8.54 5.34
N GLY A 70 -15.82 9.20 4.24
CA GLY A 70 -16.74 9.81 3.29
C GLY A 70 -17.28 8.79 2.28
N ILE A 71 -18.57 8.87 1.98
CA ILE A 71 -19.25 7.97 1.04
C ILE A 71 -19.44 8.68 -0.31
N ALA A 72 -19.21 7.94 -1.38
CA ALA A 72 -19.35 8.36 -2.77
C ALA A 72 -18.34 9.42 -3.23
N GLU A 73 -18.17 9.50 -4.55
CA GLU A 73 -17.27 10.46 -5.18
C GLU A 73 -17.82 11.89 -5.04
N PRO A 74 -16.95 12.92 -4.96
CA PRO A 74 -17.37 14.32 -4.91
C PRO A 74 -18.15 14.74 -6.15
N THR A 75 -19.16 15.59 -5.96
CA THR A 75 -19.89 16.22 -7.06
C THR A 75 -19.11 17.40 -7.64
N CYS A 76 -19.21 17.62 -8.94
CA CYS A 76 -18.54 18.71 -9.64
C CYS A 76 -19.42 19.30 -10.76
N LEU A 77 -19.05 20.48 -11.22
CA LEU A 77 -19.57 21.16 -12.41
C LEU A 77 -18.47 21.40 -13.46
N GLN A 78 -17.22 21.51 -13.00
CA GLN A 78 -16.03 21.74 -13.82
C GLN A 78 -14.85 20.91 -13.31
N ASP A 79 -13.87 20.65 -14.17
CA ASP A 79 -12.72 19.80 -13.86
C ASP A 79 -11.92 20.35 -12.68
N GLU A 80 -11.78 21.67 -12.54
CA GLU A 80 -11.00 22.32 -11.48
C GLU A 80 -11.46 21.94 -10.06
N GLN A 81 -12.72 21.53 -9.91
CA GLN A 81 -13.28 21.06 -8.63
C GLN A 81 -12.83 19.64 -8.27
N CYS A 82 -12.27 18.90 -9.22
CA CYS A 82 -11.74 17.55 -9.07
C CYS A 82 -10.21 17.52 -8.88
N ALA A 83 -9.60 18.65 -8.50
CA ALA A 83 -8.19 18.73 -8.17
C ALA A 83 -7.90 18.07 -6.81
N ILE A 84 -6.96 17.13 -6.78
CA ILE A 84 -6.38 16.60 -5.54
C ILE A 84 -5.24 17.52 -5.13
N ARG A 85 -5.29 18.04 -3.90
CA ARG A 85 -4.35 19.06 -3.41
C ARG A 85 -3.59 18.58 -2.19
N ALA A 86 -2.32 18.98 -2.11
CA ALA A 86 -1.49 18.77 -0.94
C ALA A 86 -1.83 19.78 0.17
N ASN A 87 -1.25 19.60 1.37
CA ASN A 87 -1.49 20.48 2.52
C ASN A 87 -1.05 21.94 2.29
N ASN A 88 -0.13 22.17 1.36
CA ASN A 88 0.32 23.50 0.92
C ASN A 88 -0.48 24.03 -0.29
N ASP A 89 -1.66 23.45 -0.55
CA ASP A 89 -2.60 23.79 -1.63
C ASP A 89 -2.10 23.52 -3.07
N SER A 90 -0.91 22.92 -3.24
CA SER A 90 -0.41 22.54 -4.56
C SER A 90 -1.24 21.41 -5.17
N VAL A 91 -1.62 21.54 -6.44
CA VAL A 91 -2.30 20.48 -7.20
C VAL A 91 -1.35 19.30 -7.41
N ILE A 92 -1.74 18.15 -6.90
CA ILE A 92 -1.04 16.87 -7.06
C ILE A 92 -1.52 16.17 -8.34
N GLU A 93 -2.82 16.20 -8.56
CA GLU A 93 -3.47 15.52 -9.68
C GLU A 93 -4.76 16.24 -10.05
N GLN A 94 -5.02 16.31 -11.35
CA GLN A 94 -6.22 16.91 -11.90
C GLN A 94 -7.06 15.81 -12.56
N LEU A 95 -8.25 15.57 -12.01
CA LEU A 95 -9.20 14.61 -12.58
C LEU A 95 -10.27 15.34 -13.40
N ILE A 96 -10.97 14.60 -14.24
CA ILE A 96 -12.07 15.11 -15.05
C ILE A 96 -13.39 15.04 -14.29
N CYS A 97 -14.21 16.07 -14.44
CA CYS A 97 -15.59 16.09 -14.01
C CYS A 97 -16.45 15.41 -15.07
N LEU A 98 -16.97 14.22 -14.75
CA LEU A 98 -17.79 13.44 -15.67
C LEU A 98 -19.15 13.16 -15.03
N ASN A 99 -20.23 13.55 -15.72
CA ASN A 99 -21.61 13.40 -15.22
C ASN A 99 -21.79 13.98 -13.81
N ASN A 100 -21.32 15.22 -13.61
CA ASN A 100 -21.33 15.93 -12.34
C ASN A 100 -20.60 15.22 -11.18
N THR A 101 -19.66 14.33 -11.49
CA THR A 101 -18.93 13.53 -10.49
C THR A 101 -17.43 13.50 -10.80
N CYS A 102 -16.59 13.67 -9.78
CA CYS A 102 -15.14 13.51 -9.88
C CYS A 102 -14.79 12.01 -9.87
N LYS A 103 -14.93 11.35 -11.03
CA LYS A 103 -14.78 9.89 -11.11
C LYS A 103 -13.38 9.42 -10.69
N GLY A 104 -13.32 8.55 -9.68
CA GLY A 104 -12.07 7.99 -9.16
C GLY A 104 -11.31 8.91 -8.20
N TYR A 105 -11.90 10.03 -7.77
CA TYR A 105 -11.24 10.98 -6.88
C TYR A 105 -10.87 10.35 -5.53
N ASN A 106 -11.80 9.64 -4.91
CA ASN A 106 -11.59 9.02 -3.60
C ASN A 106 -10.51 7.94 -3.66
N GLU A 107 -10.52 7.08 -4.68
CA GLU A 107 -9.50 6.07 -4.90
C GLU A 107 -8.11 6.71 -4.96
N ARG A 108 -7.98 7.71 -5.84
CA ARG A 108 -6.71 8.43 -6.02
C ARG A 108 -6.32 9.02 -4.68
N LEU A 109 -7.15 9.86 -4.07
CA LEU A 109 -6.86 10.55 -2.83
C LEU A 109 -6.35 9.60 -1.73
N ASN A 110 -7.00 8.45 -1.56
CA ASN A 110 -6.60 7.45 -0.58
C ASN A 110 -5.22 6.86 -0.88
N ILE A 111 -4.88 6.55 -2.14
CA ILE A 111 -3.54 6.06 -2.53
C ILE A 111 -2.46 7.07 -2.13
N TRP A 112 -2.66 8.35 -2.46
CA TRP A 112 -1.67 9.38 -2.12
C TRP A 112 -1.53 9.57 -0.61
N ARG A 113 -2.66 9.64 0.11
CA ARG A 113 -2.66 9.74 1.57
C ARG A 113 -1.95 8.54 2.20
N ALA A 114 -2.19 7.32 1.72
CA ALA A 114 -1.49 6.12 2.17
C ALA A 114 0.03 6.25 1.97
N GLY A 115 0.47 6.68 0.78
CA GLY A 115 1.89 6.88 0.48
C GLY A 115 2.57 7.86 1.45
N GLN A 116 1.91 8.99 1.74
CA GLN A 116 2.43 9.99 2.68
C GLN A 116 2.43 9.49 4.12
N HIS A 117 1.30 8.94 4.59
CA HIS A 117 1.12 8.61 6.00
C HIS A 117 1.78 7.31 6.40
N PHE A 118 1.94 6.32 5.51
CA PHE A 118 2.64 5.11 5.87
C PHE A 118 4.15 5.24 5.77
N ILE A 119 4.70 6.28 5.12
CA ILE A 119 6.16 6.46 4.99
C ILE A 119 6.78 5.35 4.10
N ILE A 120 6.00 4.84 3.13
CA ILE A 120 6.36 3.67 2.30
C ILE A 120 7.70 3.86 1.60
N LYS A 121 7.94 5.06 1.05
CA LYS A 121 9.21 5.43 0.41
C LYS A 121 10.42 5.34 1.32
N GLN A 122 10.28 5.56 2.63
CA GLN A 122 11.41 5.54 3.54
C GLN A 122 11.69 4.14 4.11
N PHE A 123 10.66 3.32 4.36
CA PHE A 123 10.88 2.04 5.03
C PHE A 123 11.01 0.84 4.07
N LEU A 124 10.28 0.81 2.95
CA LEU A 124 10.26 -0.36 2.07
C LEU A 124 11.62 -0.66 1.38
N PRO A 125 12.41 0.35 0.97
CA PRO A 125 13.73 0.12 0.37
C PRO A 125 14.78 -0.42 1.33
N ILE A 126 14.64 -0.18 2.63
CA ILE A 126 15.67 -0.52 3.62
C ILE A 126 15.83 -2.03 3.67
N GLY A 127 17.01 -2.57 3.35
CA GLY A 127 17.25 -4.02 3.39
C GLY A 127 16.44 -4.82 2.36
N ALA A 128 15.97 -4.17 1.30
CA ALA A 128 15.32 -4.83 0.19
C ALA A 128 16.31 -5.72 -0.59
N PRO A 129 15.89 -6.93 -1.03
CA PRO A 129 16.71 -7.74 -1.92
C PRO A 129 16.97 -7.03 -3.26
N PRO A 130 18.23 -6.98 -3.75
CA PRO A 130 18.56 -6.26 -4.99
C PRO A 130 17.77 -6.71 -6.22
N PHE A 131 17.42 -7.99 -6.31
CA PHE A 131 16.67 -8.53 -7.44
C PHE A 131 15.21 -8.02 -7.53
N LEU A 132 14.69 -7.39 -6.46
CA LEU A 132 13.35 -6.81 -6.41
C LEU A 132 13.34 -5.29 -6.60
N GLU A 133 14.50 -4.66 -6.75
CA GLU A 133 14.64 -3.20 -6.72
C GLU A 133 13.80 -2.48 -7.80
N SER A 134 13.69 -3.05 -9.01
CA SER A 134 12.83 -2.49 -10.07
C SER A 134 11.35 -2.50 -9.68
N HIS A 135 10.84 -3.64 -9.21
CA HIS A 135 9.45 -3.82 -8.80
C HIS A 135 9.11 -2.94 -7.58
N ILE A 136 10.06 -2.75 -6.66
CA ILE A 136 9.88 -1.84 -5.53
C ILE A 136 9.79 -0.39 -6.04
N ARG A 137 10.65 0.02 -6.97
CA ARG A 137 10.57 1.37 -7.57
C ARG A 137 9.22 1.62 -8.22
N ASP A 138 8.71 0.68 -9.01
CA ASP A 138 7.40 0.80 -9.65
C ASP A 138 6.27 0.99 -8.60
N LEU A 139 6.32 0.22 -7.52
CA LEU A 139 5.36 0.34 -6.43
C LEU A 139 5.48 1.67 -5.67
N LEU A 140 6.70 2.16 -5.45
CA LEU A 140 6.93 3.47 -4.84
C LEU A 140 6.40 4.59 -5.73
N ASP A 141 6.62 4.52 -7.04
CA ASP A 141 6.10 5.49 -7.99
C ASP A 141 4.58 5.55 -7.99
N ALA A 142 3.90 4.43 -7.72
CA ALA A 142 2.44 4.38 -7.55
C ALA A 142 1.96 5.22 -6.35
N PHE A 143 2.62 5.06 -5.20
CA PHE A 143 2.26 5.76 -3.95
C PHE A 143 2.77 7.21 -3.89
N GLU A 144 3.89 7.51 -4.53
CA GLU A 144 4.45 8.86 -4.64
C GLU A 144 3.88 9.66 -5.81
N ARG A 145 3.16 8.99 -6.73
CA ARG A 145 2.63 9.54 -7.98
C ARG A 145 3.66 10.32 -8.79
N ARG A 146 4.88 9.79 -8.86
CA ARG A 146 5.96 10.38 -9.66
C ARG A 146 5.84 10.11 -11.15
N SER A 147 5.08 9.08 -11.55
CA SER A 147 4.89 8.72 -12.95
C SER A 147 3.54 9.19 -13.46
N ALA A 148 3.56 10.17 -14.37
CA ALA A 148 2.38 10.64 -15.09
C ALA A 148 1.92 9.66 -16.21
N SER A 149 2.75 8.66 -16.57
CA SER A 149 2.49 7.77 -17.71
C SER A 149 1.74 6.48 -17.35
N ALA A 150 1.69 6.11 -16.07
CA ALA A 150 0.96 4.95 -15.58
C ALA A 150 -0.14 5.38 -14.61
N THR A 151 -1.40 5.29 -15.03
CA THR A 151 -2.54 5.43 -14.13
C THR A 151 -2.57 4.24 -13.17
N TRP A 152 -1.96 4.40 -12.00
CA TRP A 152 -2.00 3.41 -10.92
C TRP A 152 -3.35 3.45 -10.21
N ASP A 153 -4.13 2.38 -10.30
CA ASP A 153 -5.34 2.18 -9.50
C ASP A 153 -5.05 1.19 -8.36
N THR A 154 -6.03 1.00 -7.46
CA THR A 154 -5.86 0.10 -6.31
C THR A 154 -5.69 -1.36 -6.72
N GLN A 155 -6.29 -1.76 -7.84
CA GLN A 155 -6.16 -3.10 -8.39
C GLN A 155 -4.70 -3.39 -8.80
N ARG A 156 -4.10 -2.50 -9.59
CA ARG A 156 -2.70 -2.62 -10.02
C ARG A 156 -1.73 -2.59 -8.86
N ILE A 157 -1.96 -1.75 -7.85
CA ILE A 157 -1.12 -1.71 -6.64
C ILE A 157 -1.20 -3.05 -5.90
N LEU A 158 -2.40 -3.62 -5.77
CA LEU A 158 -2.60 -4.92 -5.13
C LEU A 158 -1.91 -6.05 -5.91
N GLU A 159 -2.05 -6.08 -7.23
CA GLU A 159 -1.39 -7.04 -8.13
C GLU A 159 0.14 -6.94 -8.06
N ALA A 160 0.69 -5.72 -8.12
CA ALA A 160 2.14 -5.49 -8.01
C ALA A 160 2.69 -5.96 -6.66
N THR A 161 1.96 -5.68 -5.57
CA THR A 161 2.36 -6.11 -4.23
C THR A 161 2.30 -7.63 -4.06
N ASN A 162 1.26 -8.28 -4.60
CA ASN A 162 1.17 -9.74 -4.61
C ASN A 162 2.29 -10.39 -5.43
N SER A 163 2.62 -9.80 -6.59
CA SER A 163 3.72 -10.26 -7.44
C SER A 163 5.07 -10.16 -6.73
N LEU A 164 5.32 -9.05 -6.04
CA LEU A 164 6.51 -8.86 -5.20
C LEU A 164 6.64 -9.91 -4.09
N LEU A 165 5.54 -10.23 -3.40
CA LEU A 165 5.53 -11.26 -2.36
C LEU A 165 5.84 -12.64 -2.95
N HIS A 166 5.20 -12.99 -4.06
CA HIS A 166 5.44 -14.26 -4.74
C HIS A 166 6.90 -14.41 -5.22
N LEU A 167 7.48 -13.35 -5.80
CA LEU A 167 8.88 -13.33 -6.23
C LEU A 167 9.85 -13.51 -5.06
N TYR A 168 9.56 -12.93 -3.90
CA TYR A 168 10.36 -13.13 -2.69
C TYR A 168 10.29 -14.58 -2.20
N GLU A 169 9.08 -15.13 -2.06
CA GLU A 169 8.86 -16.49 -1.54
C GLU A 169 9.49 -17.56 -2.44
N THR A 170 9.33 -17.42 -3.76
CA THR A 170 9.92 -18.35 -4.74
C THR A 170 11.45 -18.33 -4.71
N HIS A 171 12.06 -17.13 -4.62
CA HIS A 171 13.50 -17.01 -4.50
C HIS A 171 14.03 -17.58 -3.17
N ASP A 172 13.33 -17.39 -2.07
CA ASP A 172 13.70 -17.92 -0.75
C ASP A 172 13.69 -19.46 -0.73
N ILE A 173 12.68 -20.08 -1.35
CA ILE A 173 12.60 -21.54 -1.51
C ILE A 173 13.81 -22.07 -2.31
N ASP A 174 14.15 -21.43 -3.43
CA ASP A 174 15.28 -21.84 -4.27
C ASP A 174 16.64 -21.64 -3.56
N GLY A 175 16.80 -20.56 -2.79
CA GLY A 175 17.97 -20.34 -1.94
C GLY A 175 18.12 -21.42 -0.86
N THR A 176 17.01 -21.81 -0.23
CA THR A 176 16.99 -22.85 0.81
C THR A 176 17.34 -24.23 0.24
N ARG A 177 16.81 -24.56 -0.96
CA ARG A 177 17.14 -25.81 -1.68
C ARG A 177 18.61 -25.90 -2.07
N LYS A 178 19.22 -24.80 -2.53
CA LYS A 178 20.67 -24.77 -2.85
C LYS A 178 21.55 -24.98 -1.61
N ASN A 179 21.13 -24.46 -0.45
CA ASN A 179 21.85 -24.63 0.81
C ASN A 179 21.75 -26.06 1.38
N TYR A 180 20.63 -26.76 1.17
CA TYR A 180 20.50 -28.17 1.57
C TYR A 180 21.20 -29.15 0.62
N GLY A 181 21.28 -28.83 -0.67
CA GLY A 181 21.93 -29.66 -1.69
C GLY A 181 23.47 -29.71 -1.65
N SER A 182 24.12 -28.93 -0.78
CA SER A 182 25.59 -28.80 -0.71
C SER A 182 26.24 -29.43 0.53
N ARG A 183 25.48 -30.09 1.42
CA ARG A 183 26.09 -30.90 2.49
C ARG A 183 26.51 -32.26 1.93
N LYS A 184 27.74 -32.34 1.41
CA LYS A 184 28.41 -33.64 1.19
C LYS A 184 28.63 -34.29 2.56
N ILE A 185 28.11 -35.51 2.70
CA ILE A 185 28.44 -36.42 3.80
C ILE A 185 29.97 -36.67 3.71
N PRO A 186 30.75 -36.50 4.79
CA PRO A 186 32.14 -36.94 4.77
C PRO A 186 32.13 -38.47 4.66
N GLU A 187 32.71 -39.01 3.59
CA GLU A 187 33.15 -40.41 3.60
C GLU A 187 34.25 -40.52 4.66
N GLU A 188 33.91 -41.12 5.80
CA GLU A 188 34.88 -41.54 6.80
C GLU A 188 35.75 -42.67 6.22
N VAL A 189 37.05 -42.55 6.52
CA VAL A 189 38.19 -43.36 6.07
C VAL A 189 38.19 -44.76 6.67
#